data_AF-A0AAW5VU29-F1
#
_entry.id   AF-A0AAW5VU29-F1
#
_cell.length_a   1.000
_cell.length_b   1.000
_cell.length_c   1.000
_cell.angle_alpha   90.00
_cell.angle_beta   90.00
_cell.angle_gamma   90.00
#
_symmetry.space_group_name_H-M   'P 1'
#
loop_
_entity.id
_entity.type
_entity.pdbx_description
1 polymer ?
#
loop_
_entity_poly.entity_id
_entity_poly.type
_entity_poly.pdbx_seq_one_letter_code
_entity_poly.pdbx_strand_id
1 'polypeptide(L)'
;MKTHFHTKLLIFICVFTISKCVKNQSVNEGSLISLNDAQKEYSSVIFLKTAEYYPNQAFYFLFTLEQVDFGCHRDIHYDKSDFQTCMKNITLSKFQSNNPTDLFFQIETYKDKLCNLKKIILFKDSLIKGELNLCEINP
;
A
#
# COMPACT_ATOMS: atom_id res chain seq x y z
N MET A 1 -11.69 -42.78 -33.36
CA MET A 1 -10.37 -42.15 -33.12
C MET A 1 -10.39 -40.63 -32.85
N LYS A 2 -11.56 -39.99 -32.61
CA LYS A 2 -11.65 -38.53 -32.33
C LYS A 2 -11.79 -38.16 -30.85
N THR A 3 -12.19 -39.10 -29.99
CA THR A 3 -12.47 -38.84 -28.56
C THR A 3 -11.23 -38.76 -27.69
N HIS A 4 -10.13 -39.44 -28.03
CA HIS A 4 -8.91 -39.46 -27.21
C HIS A 4 -8.07 -38.17 -27.27
N PHE A 5 -8.27 -37.33 -28.29
CA PHE A 5 -7.49 -36.09 -28.47
C PHE A 5 -8.00 -34.98 -27.54
N HIS A 6 -9.33 -34.91 -27.34
CA HIS A 6 -9.95 -33.91 -26.46
C HIS A 6 -9.63 -34.15 -24.98
N THR A 7 -9.52 -35.40 -24.53
CA THR A 7 -9.18 -35.72 -23.14
C THR A 7 -7.75 -35.33 -22.79
N LYS A 8 -6.80 -35.51 -23.72
CA LYS A 8 -5.40 -35.12 -23.51
C LYS A 8 -5.21 -33.60 -23.48
N LEU A 9 -5.97 -32.86 -24.28
CA LEU A 9 -5.95 -31.40 -24.31
C LEU A 9 -6.49 -30.80 -22.99
N LEU A 10 -7.58 -31.35 -22.46
CA LEU A 10 -8.18 -30.93 -21.18
C LEU A 10 -7.23 -31.15 -20.00
N ILE A 11 -6.53 -32.29 -19.95
CA ILE A 11 -5.54 -32.58 -18.91
C ILE A 11 -4.37 -31.59 -18.99
N PHE A 12 -3.91 -31.26 -20.20
CA PHE A 12 -2.79 -30.33 -20.40
C PHE A 12 -3.13 -28.90 -19.96
N ILE A 13 -4.35 -28.43 -20.23
CA ILE A 13 -4.84 -27.11 -19.78
C ILE A 13 -4.94 -27.06 -18.25
N CYS A 14 -5.44 -28.12 -17.61
CA CYS A 14 -5.51 -28.19 -16.15
C CYS A 14 -4.11 -28.20 -15.48
N VAL A 15 -3.10 -28.82 -16.07
CA VAL A 15 -1.73 -28.79 -15.50
C VAL A 15 -1.10 -27.39 -15.61
N PHE A 16 -1.38 -26.65 -16.68
CA PHE A 16 -0.85 -25.29 -16.85
C PHE A 16 -1.50 -24.26 -15.91
N THR A 17 -2.77 -24.45 -15.53
CA THR A 17 -3.45 -23.55 -14.57
C THR A 17 -2.98 -23.75 -13.13
N ILE A 18 -2.57 -24.97 -12.76
CA ILE A 18 -2.05 -25.26 -11.40
C ILE A 18 -0.57 -24.85 -11.24
N SER A 19 0.19 -24.80 -12.34
CA SER A 19 1.61 -24.44 -12.33
C SER A 19 1.90 -22.98 -11.99
N LYS A 20 0.89 -22.10 -11.97
CA LYS A 20 1.00 -20.75 -11.40
C LYS A 20 0.65 -20.77 -9.91
N CYS A 21 1.28 -21.65 -9.13
CA CYS A 21 1.36 -21.46 -7.70
C CYS A 21 2.14 -20.16 -7.45
N VAL A 22 1.42 -19.06 -7.25
CA VAL A 22 1.98 -17.86 -6.64
C VAL A 22 2.55 -18.32 -5.29
N LYS A 23 3.87 -18.29 -5.15
CA LYS A 23 4.50 -18.51 -3.85
C LYS A 23 3.84 -17.52 -2.90
N ASN A 24 3.06 -18.02 -1.94
CA ASN A 24 2.77 -17.28 -0.72
C ASN A 24 4.12 -17.04 -0.05
N GLN A 25 4.75 -15.93 -0.39
CA GLN A 25 5.92 -15.44 0.31
C GLN A 25 5.42 -15.16 1.73
N SER A 26 5.95 -15.91 2.70
CA SER A 26 5.73 -15.61 4.10
C SER A 26 6.16 -14.16 4.31
N VAL A 27 5.19 -13.32 4.67
CA VAL A 27 5.45 -11.94 5.05
C VAL A 27 6.37 -11.97 6.25
N ASN A 28 7.58 -11.43 6.12
CA ASN A 28 8.46 -11.27 7.26
C ASN A 28 7.91 -10.09 8.07
N GLU A 29 7.45 -10.31 9.30
CA GLU A 29 6.79 -9.28 10.12
C GLU A 29 7.67 -8.03 10.31
N GLY A 30 9.00 -8.16 10.23
CA GLY A 30 9.93 -7.03 10.30
C GLY A 30 10.08 -6.19 9.03
N SER A 31 9.63 -6.69 7.87
CA SER A 31 9.76 -6.00 6.58
C SER A 31 8.57 -5.11 6.23
N LEU A 32 7.49 -5.17 7.01
CA LEU A 32 6.29 -4.37 6.78
C LEU A 32 6.10 -3.28 7.84
N ILE A 33 5.36 -2.24 7.46
CA ILE A 33 4.83 -1.22 8.37
C ILE A 33 3.30 -1.21 8.27
N SER A 34 2.62 -1.20 9.41
CA SER A 34 1.16 -1.13 9.46
C SER A 34 0.66 0.22 8.93
N LEU A 35 -0.54 0.29 8.35
CA LEU A 35 -1.12 1.55 7.89
C LEU A 35 -1.17 2.61 9.00
N ASN A 36 -1.54 2.21 10.22
CA ASN A 36 -1.61 3.13 11.37
C ASN A 36 -0.25 3.75 11.71
N ASP A 37 0.82 2.94 11.71
CA ASP A 37 2.16 3.44 12.00
C ASP A 37 2.72 4.26 10.83
N ALA A 38 2.45 3.84 9.60
CA ALA A 38 2.79 4.59 8.40
C ALA A 38 2.11 5.97 8.39
N GLN A 39 0.83 6.06 8.76
CA GLN A 39 0.10 7.33 8.85
C GLN A 39 0.71 8.27 9.90
N LYS A 40 1.11 7.75 11.07
CA LYS A 40 1.78 8.57 12.10
C LYS A 40 3.14 9.08 11.62
N GLU A 41 3.94 8.22 10.98
CA GLU A 41 5.26 8.61 10.46
C GLU A 41 5.11 9.63 9.34
N TYR A 42 4.20 9.41 8.40
CA TYR A 42 3.89 10.37 7.32
C TYR A 42 3.44 11.73 7.87
N SER A 43 2.53 11.71 8.85
CA SER A 43 2.05 12.92 9.53
C SER A 43 3.18 13.69 10.21
N SER A 44 4.12 12.96 10.82
CA SER A 44 5.29 13.56 11.46
C SER A 44 6.22 14.21 10.44
N VAL A 45 6.45 13.56 9.30
CA VAL A 45 7.27 14.13 8.20
C VAL A 45 6.63 15.40 7.66
N ILE A 46 5.32 15.40 7.40
CA ILE A 46 4.60 16.60 6.95
C ILE A 46 4.71 17.70 7.99
N PHE A 47 4.44 17.41 9.26
CA PHE A 47 4.55 18.38 10.33
C PHE A 47 5.94 19.02 10.39
N LEU A 48 7.00 18.21 10.35
CA LEU A 48 8.39 18.71 10.35
C LEU A 48 8.67 19.58 9.14
N LYS A 49 8.18 19.21 7.95
CA LYS A 49 8.34 20.02 6.75
C LYS A 49 7.57 21.33 6.81
N THR A 50 6.36 21.32 7.34
CA THR A 50 5.59 22.54 7.57
C THR A 50 6.28 23.42 8.60
N ALA A 51 6.86 22.86 9.67
CA ALA A 51 7.62 23.61 10.66
C ALA A 51 8.91 24.24 10.09
N GLU A 52 9.56 23.56 9.14
CA GLU A 52 10.73 24.08 8.43
C GLU A 52 10.38 25.28 7.53
N TYR A 53 9.27 25.21 6.79
CA TYR A 53 8.88 26.25 5.82
C TYR A 53 8.06 27.38 6.45
N TYR A 54 7.18 27.05 7.38
CA TYR A 54 6.16 27.92 7.96
C TYR A 54 6.04 27.69 9.47
N PRO A 55 7.07 28.03 10.27
CA PRO A 55 7.14 27.68 11.70
C PRO A 55 5.95 28.18 12.53
N ASN A 56 5.37 29.33 12.17
CA ASN A 56 4.21 29.90 12.88
C ASN A 56 2.86 29.33 12.45
N GLN A 57 2.84 28.42 11.47
CA GLN A 57 1.62 27.81 10.92
C GLN A 57 1.69 26.28 10.97
N ALA A 58 2.72 25.71 11.60
CA ALA A 58 2.86 24.28 11.76
C ALA A 58 1.94 23.76 12.86
N PHE A 59 0.98 22.94 12.48
CA PHE A 59 0.13 22.17 13.37
C PHE A 59 0.32 20.68 13.07
N TYR A 60 0.24 19.85 14.10
CA TYR A 60 0.24 18.41 13.89
C TYR A 60 -1.19 17.96 13.58
N PHE A 61 -1.41 17.43 12.38
CA PHE A 61 -2.63 16.70 12.02
C PHE A 61 -2.29 15.29 11.60
N LEU A 62 -3.23 14.37 11.83
CA LEU A 62 -3.13 13.03 11.29
C LEU A 62 -3.50 13.07 9.79
N PHE A 63 -2.51 12.94 8.93
CA PHE A 63 -2.69 12.87 7.48
C PHE A 63 -2.92 11.41 7.06
N THR A 64 -3.99 11.19 6.30
CA THR A 64 -4.39 9.86 5.86
C THR A 64 -3.65 9.48 4.58
N LEU A 65 -2.89 8.37 4.63
CA LEU A 65 -2.31 7.75 3.42
C LEU A 65 -3.35 7.06 2.53
N GLU A 66 -4.48 6.64 3.12
CA GLU A 66 -5.54 5.88 2.47
C GLU A 66 -6.89 6.53 2.79
N GLN A 67 -7.80 6.52 1.83
CA GLN A 67 -9.20 6.85 2.09
C GLN A 67 -9.82 5.75 2.94
N VAL A 68 -10.67 6.14 3.90
CA VAL A 68 -11.35 5.21 4.81
C VAL A 68 -12.20 4.24 4.00
N ASP A 69 -11.84 2.96 4.03
CA ASP A 69 -12.66 1.88 3.47
C ASP A 69 -13.71 1.47 4.52
N PHE A 70 -14.94 1.93 4.33
CA PHE A 70 -16.06 1.69 5.26
C PHE A 70 -16.57 0.23 5.25
N GLY A 71 -16.10 -0.63 4.35
CA GLY A 71 -16.68 -1.95 4.12
C GLY A 71 -15.82 -3.15 4.52
N CYS A 72 -14.51 -2.98 4.66
CA CYS A 72 -13.59 -4.12 4.78
C CYS A 72 -12.47 -3.80 5.77
N HIS A 73 -12.44 -4.49 6.92
CA HIS A 73 -11.35 -4.38 7.90
C HIS A 73 -10.09 -5.07 7.36
N ARG A 74 -9.48 -4.46 6.35
CA ARG A 74 -8.25 -4.91 5.69
C ARG A 74 -7.07 -4.47 6.53
N ASP A 75 -6.22 -5.41 6.94
CA ASP A 75 -4.97 -5.09 7.60
C ASP A 75 -3.96 -4.63 6.52
N ILE A 76 -4.01 -3.34 6.21
CA ILE A 76 -3.16 -2.71 5.20
C ILE A 76 -1.76 -2.49 5.77
N HIS A 77 -0.77 -2.86 4.98
CA HIS A 77 0.63 -2.69 5.25
C HIS A 77 1.34 -2.11 4.02
N TYR A 78 2.53 -1.53 4.23
CA TYR A 78 3.46 -1.17 3.18
C TYR A 78 4.78 -1.90 3.38
N ASP A 79 5.55 -2.07 2.30
CA ASP A 79 6.97 -2.41 2.45
C ASP A 79 7.67 -1.29 3.25
N LYS A 80 8.28 -1.67 4.36
CA LYS A 80 8.88 -0.71 5.30
C LYS A 80 10.06 0.03 4.69
N SER A 81 10.87 -0.65 3.88
CA SER A 81 12.05 -0.05 3.25
C SER A 81 11.64 0.99 2.20
N ASP A 82 10.67 0.64 1.35
CA ASP A 82 10.13 1.56 0.35
C ASP A 82 9.47 2.78 1.01
N PHE A 83 8.69 2.54 2.07
CA PHE A 83 8.04 3.59 2.85
C PHE A 83 9.04 4.55 3.49
N GLN A 84 10.01 4.03 4.24
CA GLN A 84 11.03 4.86 4.91
C GLN A 84 11.90 5.62 3.91
N THR A 85 12.19 5.01 2.76
CA THR A 85 12.91 5.69 1.68
C THR A 85 12.10 6.87 1.14
N CYS A 86 10.80 6.69 0.90
CA CYS A 86 9.92 7.79 0.50
C CYS A 86 9.90 8.92 1.55
N MET A 87 9.72 8.59 2.82
CA MET A 87 9.69 9.57 3.93
C MET A 87 10.97 10.37 4.03
N LYS A 88 12.12 9.69 3.94
CA LYS A 88 13.44 10.33 3.90
C LYS A 88 13.56 11.26 2.70
N ASN A 89 13.12 10.82 1.53
CA ASN A 89 13.21 11.62 0.31
C ASN A 89 12.32 12.86 0.38
N ILE A 90 11.11 12.77 0.92
CA ILE A 90 10.26 13.94 1.20
C ILE A 90 10.98 14.88 2.17
N THR A 91 11.56 14.35 3.25
CA THR A 91 12.30 15.14 4.25
C THR A 91 13.51 15.87 3.67
N LEU A 92 14.20 15.29 2.69
CA LEU A 92 15.36 15.92 2.04
C LEU A 92 15.00 16.80 0.84
N SER A 93 13.79 16.66 0.31
CA SER A 93 13.35 17.41 -0.86
C SER A 93 13.09 18.88 -0.51
N LYS A 94 13.40 19.73 -1.48
CA LYS A 94 13.05 21.15 -1.48
C LYS A 94 11.81 21.34 -2.35
N PHE A 95 10.74 21.79 -1.73
CA PHE A 95 9.49 22.16 -2.37
C PHE A 95 9.45 23.67 -2.64
N GLN A 96 8.75 24.08 -3.69
CA GLN A 96 8.56 25.49 -4.04
C GLN A 96 7.14 25.89 -3.66
N SER A 97 6.88 26.12 -2.38
CA SER A 97 5.54 26.43 -1.89
C SER A 97 5.36 27.90 -1.52
N ASN A 98 4.18 28.44 -1.77
CA ASN A 98 3.80 29.80 -1.38
C ASN A 98 3.05 29.87 -0.04
N ASN A 99 2.45 28.76 0.38
CA ASN A 99 1.72 28.63 1.65
C ASN A 99 1.71 27.16 2.12
N PRO A 100 1.31 26.85 3.38
CA PRO A 100 1.30 25.48 3.89
C PRO A 100 0.44 24.50 3.08
N THR A 101 -0.69 24.96 2.57
CA THR A 101 -1.60 24.13 1.76
C THR A 101 -0.94 23.71 0.45
N ASP A 102 -0.28 24.65 -0.23
CA ASP A 102 0.51 24.40 -1.44
C ASP A 102 1.69 23.44 -1.15
N LEU A 103 2.38 23.61 -0.02
CA LEU A 103 3.40 22.66 0.42
C LEU A 103 2.84 21.24 0.57
N PHE A 104 1.70 21.10 1.24
CA PHE A 104 1.05 19.81 1.40
C PHE A 104 0.68 19.17 0.05
N PHE A 105 0.08 19.95 -0.87
CA PHE A 105 -0.23 19.46 -2.22
C PHE A 105 1.01 19.00 -3.00
N GLN A 106 2.13 19.71 -2.84
CA GLN A 106 3.39 19.31 -3.47
C GLN A 106 3.97 18.04 -2.86
N ILE A 107 3.86 17.85 -1.54
CA ILE A 107 4.26 16.61 -0.87
C ILE A 107 3.38 15.44 -1.31
N GLU A 108 2.06 15.61 -1.38
CA GLU A 108 1.14 14.58 -1.91
C GLU A 108 1.49 14.22 -3.36
N THR A 109 1.72 15.22 -4.20
CA THR A 109 2.14 15.01 -5.59
C THR A 109 3.48 14.28 -5.68
N TYR A 110 4.43 14.59 -4.81
CA TYR A 110 5.71 13.90 -4.73
C TYR A 110 5.51 12.43 -4.35
N LYS A 111 4.74 12.17 -3.29
CA LYS A 111 4.39 10.81 -2.85
C LYS A 111 3.79 10.02 -4.01
N ASP A 112 2.78 10.55 -4.67
CA ASP A 112 2.02 9.81 -5.70
C ASP A 112 2.83 9.55 -6.97
N LYS A 113 3.73 10.46 -7.35
CA LYS A 113 4.50 10.34 -8.60
C LYS A 113 5.85 9.66 -8.44
N LEU A 114 6.49 9.83 -7.29
CA LEU A 114 7.90 9.46 -7.08
C LEU A 114 8.09 8.37 -6.04
N CYS A 115 7.12 8.16 -5.14
CA CYS A 115 7.20 7.06 -4.21
C CYS A 115 6.49 5.82 -4.76
N ASN A 116 7.21 4.71 -4.81
CA ASN A 116 6.66 3.41 -5.17
C ASN A 116 6.09 2.71 -3.92
N LEU A 117 5.09 3.32 -3.28
CA LEU A 117 4.45 2.75 -2.08
C LEU A 117 3.49 1.62 -2.48
N LYS A 118 3.98 0.39 -2.42
CA LYS A 118 3.17 -0.80 -2.69
C LYS A 118 2.34 -1.16 -1.47
N LYS A 119 1.01 -1.15 -1.64
CA LYS A 119 0.04 -1.58 -0.64
C LYS A 119 -0.01 -3.09 -0.59
N ILE A 120 0.11 -3.65 0.61
CA ILE A 120 -0.04 -5.07 0.90
C ILE A 120 -1.27 -5.20 1.79
N ILE A 121 -2.31 -5.84 1.28
CA ILE A 121 -3.55 -6.07 2.01
C ILE A 121 -3.46 -7.46 2.62
N LEU A 122 -3.44 -7.54 3.94
CA LEU A 122 -3.55 -8.79 4.68
C LEU A 122 -4.99 -8.98 5.15
N PHE A 123 -5.47 -10.23 5.07
CA PHE A 123 -6.77 -10.61 5.57
C PHE A 123 -6.63 -11.11 7.00
N LYS A 124 -7.20 -10.36 7.94
CA LYS A 124 -7.05 -10.54 9.39
C LYS A 124 -7.56 -11.88 9.90
N ASP A 125 -8.51 -12.50 9.17
CA ASP A 125 -9.21 -13.73 9.59
C ASP A 125 -9.08 -14.91 8.61
N SER A 126 -7.94 -15.07 7.93
CA SER A 126 -7.69 -16.29 7.14
C SER A 126 -7.15 -17.42 8.04
N LEU A 127 -8.01 -18.00 8.89
CA LEU A 127 -7.72 -19.27 9.57
C LEU A 127 -7.51 -20.43 8.57
N ILE A 128 -7.91 -20.24 7.32
CA ILE A 128 -7.69 -21.16 6.20
C ILE A 128 -7.04 -20.37 5.08
N LYS A 129 -5.81 -20.72 4.71
CA LYS A 129 -5.13 -20.24 3.49
C LYS A 129 -6.08 -20.37 2.29
N GLY A 130 -6.80 -19.31 1.92
CA GLY A 130 -7.63 -19.32 0.71
C GLY A 130 -9.04 -18.74 0.80
N GLU A 131 -9.33 -17.78 1.68
CA GLU A 131 -10.59 -17.05 1.58
C GLU A 131 -10.42 -15.78 0.73
N LEU A 132 -11.07 -15.79 -0.44
CA LEU A 132 -11.36 -14.58 -1.22
C LEU A 132 -12.21 -13.67 -0.33
N ASN A 133 -11.67 -12.52 0.03
CA ASN A 133 -12.43 -11.54 0.79
C ASN A 133 -13.46 -10.90 -0.15
N LEU A 134 -14.68 -11.44 -0.14
CA LEU A 134 -15.85 -11.02 -0.92
C LEU A 134 -16.41 -9.67 -0.44
N CYS A 135 -15.53 -8.68 -0.25
CA CYS A 135 -15.94 -7.28 -0.04
C CYS A 135 -16.44 -6.62 -1.36
N GLU A 136 -16.47 -7.37 -2.47
CA GLU A 136 -17.24 -7.07 -3.69
C GLU A 136 -18.34 -8.13 -3.90
N ILE A 137 -19.23 -8.31 -2.93
CA ILE A 137 -20.60 -8.70 -3.26
C ILE A 137 -21.53 -7.73 -2.55
N ASN A 138 -21.69 -6.55 -3.15
CA ASN A 138 -22.99 -5.92 -3.24
C ASN A 138 -23.06 -5.14 -4.56
N PRO A 139 -24.17 -5.24 -5.32
CA PRO A 139 -24.32 -4.72 -6.68
C PRO A 139 -24.28 -3.19 -6.78
#